data_AF-A0A9D5ZWU4-F1
#
_entry.id   AF-A0A9D5ZWU4-F1
#
_cell.length_a   1.000
_cell.length_b   1.000
_cell.length_c   1.000
_cell.angle_alpha   90.00
_cell.angle_beta   90.00
_cell.angle_gamma   90.00
#
_symmetry.space_group_name_H-M   'P 1'
#
loop_
_entity.id
_entity.type
_entity.pdbx_description
1 polymer ?
#
loop_
_entity_poly.entity_id
_entity_poly.type
_entity_poly.pdbx_seq_one_letter_code
_entity_poly.pdbx_strand_id
1 'polypeptide(L)'
;FSIVRNDHCAEGELTVRARSQSDLEKFMASCGVAAQVEETPHAGYRYRIQAPREAVARYLSRQAMELAYGNFKDACFVEEFSMNRMGVLHDIWTRCREAWRDSWHP
;
A
#
# COMPACT_ATOMS: atom_id res chain seq x y z
N PHE A 1 1.68 0.26 -0.35
CA PHE A 1 2.88 1.10 -0.55
C PHE A 1 2.61 2.13 -1.66
N SER A 2 3.50 3.12 -1.82
CA SER A 2 3.50 4.12 -2.90
C SER A 2 4.79 3.98 -3.70
N ILE A 3 4.72 4.10 -5.03
CA ILE A 3 5.85 3.99 -5.95
C ILE A 3 6.00 5.35 -6.64
N VAL A 4 7.18 5.95 -6.58
CA VAL A 4 7.46 7.29 -7.13
C VAL A 4 8.85 7.38 -7.74
N ARG A 5 9.05 8.33 -8.65
CA ARG A 5 10.38 8.83 -8.99
C ARG A 5 10.66 10.08 -8.15
N ASN A 6 11.84 10.17 -7.55
CA ASN A 6 12.30 11.32 -6.78
C ASN A 6 13.81 11.52 -6.99
N ASP A 7 14.39 12.52 -6.32
CA ASP A 7 15.80 12.91 -6.47
C ASP A 7 16.79 11.89 -5.87
N HIS A 8 16.30 10.88 -5.16
CA HIS A 8 17.12 9.81 -4.58
C HIS A 8 17.23 8.58 -5.50
N CYS A 9 16.59 8.58 -6.67
CA CYS A 9 16.63 7.46 -7.61
C CYS A 9 17.79 7.64 -8.61
N ALA A 10 18.58 6.59 -8.83
CA ALA A 10 19.45 6.53 -9.99
C ALA A 10 18.64 6.36 -11.29
N GLU A 11 19.32 6.46 -12.44
CA GLU A 11 18.71 6.13 -13.73
C GLU A 11 18.25 4.67 -13.73
N GLY A 12 17.03 4.41 -14.21
CA GLY A 12 16.44 3.08 -14.15
C GLY A 12 15.89 2.65 -12.79
N GLU A 13 15.84 3.50 -11.76
CA GLU A 13 15.27 3.18 -10.44
C GLU A 13 13.92 3.86 -10.16
N LEU A 14 13.22 3.32 -9.15
CA LEU A 14 12.03 3.89 -8.53
C LEU A 14 12.16 3.79 -7.00
N THR A 15 11.64 4.80 -6.30
CA THR A 15 11.46 4.73 -4.84
C THR A 15 10.14 4.04 -4.53
N VAL A 16 10.20 2.97 -3.74
CA VAL A 16 9.05 2.31 -3.14
C VAL A 16 9.00 2.66 -1.66
N ARG A 17 7.89 3.22 -1.21
CA ARG A 17 7.73 3.73 0.16
C ARG A 17 6.48 3.19 0.83
N ALA A 18 6.57 2.87 2.12
CA ALA A 18 5.49 2.31 2.91
C ALA A 18 5.42 2.92 4.32
N ARG A 19 4.25 2.79 4.94
CA ARG A 19 4.05 3.11 6.37
C ARG A 19 4.43 1.95 7.28
N SER A 20 4.32 0.73 6.77
CA SER A 20 4.73 -0.50 7.45
C SER A 20 6.01 -1.04 6.81
N GLN A 21 6.99 -1.41 7.63
CA GLN A 21 8.21 -2.07 7.17
C GLN A 21 7.88 -3.44 6.56
N SER A 22 6.96 -4.20 7.17
CA SER A 22 6.58 -5.53 6.71
C SER A 22 5.94 -5.53 5.32
N ASP A 23 5.25 -4.46 4.93
CA ASP A 23 4.72 -4.29 3.57
C ASP A 23 5.85 -4.16 2.55
N LEU A 24 6.92 -3.45 2.94
CA LEU A 24 8.10 -3.25 2.09
C LEU A 24 8.89 -4.55 1.94
N GLU A 25 9.02 -5.32 3.02
CA GLU A 25 9.66 -6.65 3.02
C GLU A 25 8.91 -7.65 2.14
N LYS A 26 7.57 -7.69 2.24
CA LYS A 26 6.72 -8.49 1.34
C LYS A 26 6.90 -8.09 -0.12
N PHE A 27 6.93 -6.78 -0.39
CA PHE A 27 7.21 -6.26 -1.73
C PHE A 27 8.57 -6.74 -2.24
N MET A 28 9.64 -6.59 -1.46
CA MET A 28 11.00 -7.01 -1.82
C MET A 28 11.07 -8.50 -2.15
N ALA A 29 10.50 -9.34 -1.28
CA ALA A 29 10.43 -10.79 -1.52
C ALA A 29 9.66 -11.13 -2.80
N SER A 30 8.54 -10.45 -3.05
CA SER A 30 7.70 -10.69 -4.24
C SER A 30 8.32 -10.21 -5.57
N CYS A 31 9.27 -9.27 -5.51
CA CYS A 31 9.96 -8.69 -6.66
C CYS A 31 11.35 -9.29 -6.89
N GLY A 32 11.85 -10.10 -5.95
CA GLY A 32 13.25 -10.58 -5.96
C GLY A 32 14.26 -9.44 -5.78
N VAL A 33 13.89 -8.39 -5.04
CA VAL A 33 14.76 -7.24 -4.77
C VAL A 33 15.38 -7.41 -3.39
N ALA A 34 16.71 -7.37 -3.32
CA ALA A 34 17.44 -7.27 -2.06
C ALA A 34 17.92 -5.82 -1.91
N ALA A 35 17.24 -5.05 -1.06
CA ALA A 35 17.58 -3.67 -0.75
C ALA A 35 17.56 -3.45 0.76
N GLN A 36 18.39 -2.52 1.24
CA GLN A 36 18.33 -2.09 2.63
C GLN A 36 17.15 -1.14 2.80
N VAL A 37 16.27 -1.43 3.77
CA VAL A 37 15.17 -0.54 4.11
C VAL A 37 15.72 0.69 4.82
N GLU A 38 15.49 1.85 4.24
CA GLU A 38 15.75 3.13 4.88
C GLU A 38 14.54 3.55 5.72
N GLU A 39 14.81 4.00 6.94
CA GLU A 39 13.81 4.60 7.82
C GLU A 39 14.02 6.11 7.92
N THR A 40 12.96 6.88 7.70
CA THR A 40 12.94 8.32 7.98
C THR A 40 11.87 8.60 9.03
N PRO A 41 12.27 8.82 10.30
CA PRO A 41 11.34 9.15 11.37
C PRO A 41 10.46 10.35 11.00
N HIS A 42 9.20 10.33 11.43
CA HIS A 42 8.17 11.37 11.21
C HIS A 42 7.68 11.59 9.76
N ALA A 43 8.23 10.90 8.76
CA ALA A 43 7.68 10.95 7.40
C ALA A 43 6.35 10.19 7.31
N GLY A 44 5.38 10.73 6.56
CA GLY A 44 4.08 10.06 6.32
C GLY A 44 4.19 8.71 5.59
N TYR A 45 5.34 8.47 4.95
CA TYR A 45 5.84 7.16 4.56
C TYR A 45 7.22 6.96 5.20
N ARG A 46 7.21 6.27 6.35
CA ARG A 46 8.38 6.08 7.21
C ARG A 46 9.47 5.24 6.56
N TYR A 47 9.09 4.20 5.83
CA TYR A 47 10.02 3.22 5.25
C TYR A 47 10.13 3.39 3.74
N ARG A 48 11.33 3.23 3.18
CA ARG A 48 11.57 3.32 1.74
C ARG A 48 12.74 2.45 1.27
N ILE A 49 12.71 2.10 -0.01
CA ILE A 49 13.80 1.48 -0.76
C ILE A 49 13.86 2.09 -2.16
N GLN A 50 15.02 2.02 -2.78
CA GLN A 50 15.22 2.16 -4.21
C GLN A 50 15.14 0.75 -4.83
N ALA A 51 14.38 0.62 -5.91
CA ALA A 51 14.20 -0.64 -6.60
C ALA A 51 14.38 -0.45 -8.11
N PRO A 52 14.96 -1.44 -8.83
CA PRO A 52 15.05 -1.38 -10.28
C PRO A 52 13.66 -1.26 -10.91
N ARG A 53 13.49 -0.30 -11.82
CA ARG A 53 12.21 -0.02 -12.51
C ARG A 53 11.63 -1.28 -13.17
N GLU A 54 12.47 -2.10 -13.76
CA GLU A 54 12.05 -3.35 -14.39
C GLU A 54 11.48 -4.35 -13.39
N ALA A 55 12.08 -4.45 -12.18
CA ALA A 55 11.56 -5.33 -11.13
C ALA A 55 10.19 -4.84 -10.65
N VAL A 56 10.03 -3.53 -10.48
CA VAL A 56 8.74 -2.91 -10.16
C VAL A 56 7.71 -3.15 -11.26
N ALA A 57 8.09 -3.00 -12.53
CA ALA A 57 7.20 -3.21 -13.67
C ALA A 57 6.73 -4.66 -13.77
N ARG A 58 7.64 -5.64 -13.61
CA ARG A 58 7.29 -7.07 -13.58
C ARG A 58 6.34 -7.38 -12.43
N TYR A 59 6.58 -6.82 -11.24
CA TYR A 59 5.68 -6.98 -10.10
C TYR A 59 4.28 -6.44 -10.39
N LEU A 60 4.17 -5.19 -10.87
CA LEU A 60 2.87 -4.58 -11.16
C LEU A 60 2.11 -5.34 -12.26
N SER A 61 2.80 -5.78 -13.31
CA SER A 61 2.22 -6.62 -14.36
C SER A 61 1.67 -7.93 -13.78
N ARG A 62 2.47 -8.63 -12.97
CA ARG A 62 2.05 -9.87 -12.31
C ARG A 62 0.84 -9.66 -11.41
N GLN A 63 0.86 -8.62 -10.56
CA GLN A 63 -0.27 -8.30 -9.69
C GLN A 63 -1.54 -8.06 -10.50
N ALA A 64 -1.47 -7.33 -11.62
CA ALA A 64 -2.61 -7.06 -12.48
C ALA A 64 -3.20 -8.34 -13.10
N MET A 65 -2.33 -9.29 -13.49
CA MET A 65 -2.75 -10.58 -14.04
C MET A 65 -3.34 -11.53 -12.98
N GLU A 66 -2.92 -11.41 -11.72
CA GLU A 66 -3.37 -12.23 -10.59
C GLU A 66 -4.67 -11.70 -9.93
N LEU A 67 -5.20 -10.55 -10.34
CA LEU A 67 -6.45 -9.99 -9.82
C LEU A 67 -7.64 -10.90 -10.14
N ALA A 68 -8.12 -11.64 -9.13
CA ALA A 68 -9.19 -12.63 -9.28
C ALA A 68 -10.47 -12.33 -8.47
N TYR A 69 -10.60 -11.13 -7.90
CA TYR A 69 -11.77 -10.74 -7.12
C TYR A 69 -12.72 -9.82 -7.92
N GLY A 70 -14.02 -10.07 -7.84
CA GLY A 70 -15.04 -9.28 -8.55
C GLY A 70 -15.27 -7.90 -7.91
N ASN A 71 -15.06 -7.79 -6.60
CA ASN A 71 -15.03 -6.51 -5.90
C ASN A 71 -14.03 -6.55 -4.72
N PHE A 72 -13.57 -5.37 -4.30
CA PHE A 72 -12.59 -5.25 -3.21
C PHE A 72 -13.08 -5.82 -1.87
N LYS A 73 -14.40 -5.78 -1.61
CA LYS A 73 -14.97 -6.30 -0.37
C LYS A 73 -14.84 -7.82 -0.33
N ASP A 74 -15.07 -8.49 -1.45
CA ASP A 74 -14.93 -9.95 -1.59
C ASP A 74 -13.51 -10.40 -1.21
N ALA A 75 -12.49 -9.68 -1.68
CA ALA A 75 -11.09 -9.94 -1.31
C ALA A 75 -10.83 -9.75 0.20
N CYS A 76 -11.58 -8.84 0.83
CA CYS A 76 -11.52 -8.58 2.27
C CYS A 76 -12.37 -9.54 3.11
N PHE A 77 -12.84 -10.66 2.56
CA PHE A 77 -13.43 -11.77 3.33
C PHE A 77 -12.57 -13.04 3.31
N VAL A 78 -11.51 -13.08 2.49
CA VAL A 78 -10.70 -14.30 2.24
C VAL A 78 -9.59 -14.51 3.28
N GLU A 79 -9.09 -13.46 3.93
CA GLU A 79 -8.11 -13.60 5.01
C GLU A 79 -8.79 -13.72 6.38
N GLU A 80 -8.32 -14.62 7.25
CA GLU A 80 -8.89 -14.89 8.58
C GLU A 80 -8.93 -13.63 9.50
N PHE A 81 -8.17 -12.59 9.16
CA PHE A 81 -8.14 -11.27 9.83
C PHE A 81 -9.11 -10.21 9.25
N SER A 82 -9.84 -10.54 8.18
CA SER A 82 -10.47 -9.56 7.29
C SER A 82 -11.94 -9.22 7.61
N MET A 83 -12.71 -10.14 8.21
CA MET A 83 -14.07 -9.86 8.68
C MET A 83 -14.11 -8.75 9.73
N ASN A 84 -13.18 -8.76 10.70
CA ASN A 84 -13.07 -7.69 11.70
C ASN A 84 -12.66 -6.35 11.04
N ARG A 85 -11.73 -6.39 10.08
CA ARG A 85 -11.24 -5.21 9.37
C ARG A 85 -12.34 -4.51 8.56
N MET A 86 -13.18 -5.25 7.85
CA MET A 86 -14.30 -4.67 7.09
C MET A 86 -15.35 -4.03 8.01
N GLY A 87 -15.66 -4.68 9.15
CA GLY A 87 -16.52 -4.10 10.16
C GLY A 87 -15.98 -2.77 10.70
N VAL A 88 -14.70 -2.73 11.07
CA VAL A 88 -14.04 -1.51 11.55
C VAL A 88 -14.00 -0.40 10.50
N LEU A 89 -13.66 -0.73 9.25
CA LEU A 89 -13.65 0.25 8.15
C LEU A 89 -15.05 0.82 7.90
N HIS A 90 -16.09 -0.02 7.96
CA HIS A 90 -17.47 0.40 7.79
C HIS A 90 -17.97 1.26 8.97
N ASP A 91 -17.58 0.94 10.21
CA ASP A 91 -17.91 1.75 11.40
C ASP A 91 -17.27 3.14 11.31
N ILE A 92 -15.95 3.21 11.01
CA ILE A 92 -15.24 4.48 10.82
C ILE A 92 -15.93 5.32 9.74
N TRP A 93 -16.22 4.72 8.58
CA TRP A 93 -16.91 5.41 7.49
C TRP A 93 -18.28 5.96 7.93
N THR A 94 -19.05 5.14 8.65
CA THR A 94 -20.38 5.52 9.15
C THR A 94 -20.29 6.72 10.07
N ARG A 95 -19.36 6.71 11.04
CA ARG A 95 -19.15 7.82 11.97
C ARG A 95 -18.67 9.09 11.27
N CYS A 96 -17.75 8.97 10.32
CA CYS A 96 -17.31 10.12 9.51
C CYS A 96 -18.47 10.74 8.72
N ARG A 97 -19.32 9.90 8.12
CA ARG A 97 -20.50 10.34 7.37
C ARG A 97 -21.52 11.02 8.26
N GLU A 98 -21.76 10.51 9.46
CA GLU A 98 -22.66 11.13 10.45
C GLU A 98 -22.13 12.49 10.90
N ALA A 99 -20.86 12.56 11.32
CA ALA A 99 -20.23 13.82 11.70
C ALA A 99 -20.24 14.86 10.56
N TRP A 100 -20.05 14.41 9.31
CA TRP A 100 -20.13 15.27 8.15
C TRP A 100 -21.56 15.75 7.86
N ARG A 101 -22.56 14.89 7.99
CA ARG A 101 -23.98 15.26 7.84
C ARG A 101 -24.39 16.26 8.91
N ASP A 102 -23.93 16.08 10.15
CA ASP A 102 -24.31 16.93 11.28
C ASP A 102 -23.53 18.26 11.30
N SER A 103 -22.37 18.33 10.64
CA SER A 103 -21.64 19.60 10.42
C SER A 103 -22.09 20.36 9.18
N TRP A 104 -22.87 19.74 8.29
CA TRP A 104 -23.49 20.41 7.16
C TRP A 104 -24.88 20.95 7.56
N HIS A 105 -24.89 22.13 8.18
CA HIS A 105 -26.08 22.97 8.26
C HIS A 105 -26.07 23.94 7.07
N PRO A 106 -27.02 23.88 6.12
CA PRO A 106 -27.27 25.00 5.21
C PRO A 106 -27.79 26.24 5.95
#